data_AF-A0A3B9GUT3-F1
#
_entry.id   AF-A0A3B9GUT3-F1
#
_cell.length_a   1.000
_cell.length_b   1.000
_cell.length_c   1.000
_cell.angle_alpha   90.00
_cell.angle_beta   90.00
_cell.angle_gamma   90.00
#
_symmetry.space_group_name_H-M   'P 1'
#
loop_
_entity.id
_entity.type
_entity.pdbx_description
1 polymer ?
#
loop_
_entity_poly.entity_id
_entity_poly.type
_entity_poly.pdbx_seq_one_letter_code
_entity_poly.pdbx_strand_id
1 'polypeptide(L)'
;MDVRNTWDQWPDLNGRFGEFGGRYVAETLMPLILELEAEYRRAQKDPAFKAEMDDLWTHYVGRPSPLYFAERLTEHFGGAKIYFKRDELNHTGSHKINNCLGQV
;
A
#
# COMPACT_ATOMS: atom_id res chain seq x y z
N MET A 1 -4.01 29.76 -4.99
CA MET A 1 -4.01 28.86 -6.17
C MET A 1 -3.77 27.47 -5.63
N ASP A 2 -4.79 26.62 -5.75
CA ASP A 2 -4.83 25.24 -5.25
C ASP A 2 -3.80 24.38 -6.00
N VAL A 3 -2.62 24.22 -5.41
CA VAL A 3 -1.65 23.23 -5.89
C VAL A 3 -2.21 21.88 -5.42
N ARG A 4 -2.98 21.22 -6.28
CA ARG A 4 -3.40 19.84 -6.04
C ARG A 4 -2.16 19.05 -5.64
N ASN A 5 -2.20 18.35 -4.51
CA ASN A 5 -1.17 17.38 -4.11
C ASN A 5 -1.07 16.33 -5.21
N THR A 6 -0.21 16.53 -6.20
CA THR A 6 0.17 15.51 -7.16
C THR A 6 1.16 14.61 -6.45
N TRP A 7 0.74 13.37 -6.17
CA TRP A 7 1.57 12.35 -5.54
C TRP A 7 2.80 12.00 -6.38
N ASP A 8 2.79 12.38 -7.66
CA ASP A 8 3.80 12.08 -8.67
C ASP A 8 5.18 12.71 -8.41
N GLN A 9 5.24 13.73 -7.55
CA GLN A 9 6.47 14.46 -7.21
C GLN A 9 7.16 13.90 -5.95
N TRP A 10 6.59 12.89 -5.30
CA TRP A 10 7.11 12.32 -4.06
C TRP A 10 7.14 10.78 -4.07
N PRO A 11 8.10 10.13 -3.38
CA PRO A 11 9.30 10.74 -2.82
C PRO A 11 10.26 11.22 -3.92
N ASP A 12 11.23 12.07 -3.57
CA ASP A 12 12.32 12.41 -4.48
C ASP A 12 13.23 11.19 -4.77
N LEU A 13 14.22 11.38 -5.65
CA LEU A 13 15.16 10.30 -6.02
C LEU A 13 15.96 9.75 -4.82
N ASN A 14 16.07 10.51 -3.73
CA ASN A 14 16.75 10.10 -2.51
C ASN A 14 15.80 9.45 -1.49
N GLY A 15 14.52 9.29 -1.82
CA GLY A 15 13.51 8.72 -0.94
C GLY A 15 12.97 9.73 0.08
N ARG A 16 13.10 11.03 -0.16
CA ARG A 16 12.61 12.08 0.77
C ARG A 16 11.23 12.60 0.40
N PHE A 17 10.44 12.87 1.44
CA PHE A 17 9.20 13.63 1.42
C PHE A 17 9.46 14.96 2.13
N GLY A 18 9.95 15.95 1.37
CA GLY A 18 10.50 17.19 1.89
C GLY A 18 11.70 16.91 2.80
N GLU A 19 11.57 17.26 4.06
CA GLU A 19 12.58 17.03 5.10
C GLU A 19 12.54 15.62 5.72
N PHE A 20 11.49 14.84 5.46
CA PHE A 20 11.29 13.49 6.02
C PHE A 20 11.74 12.38 5.06
N GLY A 21 11.98 11.17 5.60
CA GLY A 21 12.38 10.00 4.81
C GLY A 21 13.90 9.96 4.54
N GLY A 22 14.30 9.47 3.37
CA GLY A 22 15.71 9.25 3.04
C GLY A 22 16.25 7.91 3.54
N ARG A 23 17.57 7.72 3.41
CA ARG A 23 18.27 6.47 3.73
C ARG A 23 19.36 6.73 4.77
N TYR A 24 19.02 6.54 6.04
CA TYR A 24 19.95 6.68 7.17
C TYR A 24 20.29 5.29 7.72
N VAL A 25 21.13 4.57 7.00
CA VAL A 25 21.53 3.19 7.31
C VAL A 25 23.05 3.05 7.28
N ALA A 26 23.57 1.92 7.78
CA ALA A 26 24.99 1.60 7.65
C ALA A 26 25.40 1.52 6.17
N GLU A 27 26.61 1.98 5.85
CA GLU A 27 27.16 1.95 4.49
C GLU A 27 27.12 0.55 3.88
N THR A 28 27.36 -0.48 4.70
CA THR A 28 27.32 -1.89 4.29
C THR A 28 25.94 -2.36 3.80
N LEU A 29 24.86 -1.65 4.14
CA LEU A 29 23.49 -1.96 3.68
C LEU A 29 23.10 -1.22 2.41
N MET A 30 23.81 -0.14 2.06
CA MET A 30 23.44 0.70 0.92
C MET A 30 23.43 -0.06 -0.42
N PRO A 31 24.38 -0.96 -0.74
CA PRO A 31 24.33 -1.74 -1.98
C PRO A 31 23.05 -2.58 -2.09
N LEU A 32 22.65 -3.26 -1.01
CA LEU A 32 21.46 -4.11 -0.97
C LEU A 32 20.17 -3.31 -1.12
N ILE A 33 20.10 -2.12 -0.52
CA ILE A 33 18.94 -1.23 -0.65
C ILE A 33 18.78 -0.71 -2.09
N LEU A 34 19.90 -0.34 -2.73
CA LEU A 34 19.89 0.13 -4.11
C LEU A 34 19.50 -0.99 -5.09
N GLU A 35 19.97 -2.21 -4.84
CA GLU A 35 19.57 -3.40 -5.60
C GLU A 35 18.07 -3.69 -5.46
N LEU A 36 17.56 -3.71 -4.22
CA LEU A 36 16.12 -3.90 -3.96
C LEU A 36 15.27 -2.84 -4.63
N GLU A 37 15.68 -1.57 -4.59
CA GLU A 37 14.98 -0.49 -5.30
C GLU A 37 14.95 -0.73 -6.81
N ALA A 38 16.07 -1.16 -7.41
CA ALA A 38 16.16 -1.42 -8.83
C ALA A 38 15.27 -2.59 -9.26
N GLU A 39 15.21 -3.66 -8.47
CA GLU A 39 14.32 -4.80 -8.71
C GLU A 39 12.85 -4.42 -8.53
N TYR A 40 12.51 -3.69 -7.47
CA TYR A 40 11.15 -3.19 -7.25
C TYR A 40 10.65 -2.34 -8.43
N ARG A 41 11.49 -1.42 -8.94
CA ARG A 41 11.15 -0.58 -10.10
C ARG A 41 11.00 -1.39 -11.39
N ARG A 42 11.70 -2.52 -11.53
CA ARG A 42 11.53 -3.45 -12.65
C ARG A 42 10.21 -4.23 -12.51
N ALA A 43 9.97 -4.86 -11.38
CA ALA A 43 8.76 -5.63 -11.10
C ALA A 43 7.49 -4.79 -11.25
N GLN A 44 7.50 -3.53 -10.79
CA GLN A 44 6.37 -2.61 -10.93
C GLN A 44 5.95 -2.38 -12.40
N LYS A 45 6.89 -2.51 -13.34
CA LYS A 45 6.66 -2.33 -14.79
C LYS A 45 6.42 -3.65 -15.52
N ASP A 46 6.58 -4.79 -14.85
CA ASP A 46 6.42 -6.12 -15.44
C ASP A 46 4.94 -6.54 -15.44
N PRO A 47 4.31 -6.71 -16.62
CA PRO A 47 2.93 -7.18 -16.70
C PRO A 47 2.73 -8.59 -16.13
N ALA A 48 3.75 -9.46 -16.16
CA ALA A 48 3.66 -10.81 -15.63
C ALA A 48 3.55 -10.80 -14.10
N PHE A 49 4.42 -10.02 -13.44
CA PHE A 49 4.36 -9.80 -11.99
C PHE A 49 3.01 -9.20 -11.58
N LYS A 50 2.51 -8.21 -12.33
CA LYS A 50 1.19 -7.63 -12.06
C LYS A 50 0.06 -8.66 -12.16
N ALA A 51 0.08 -9.50 -13.19
CA ALA A 51 -0.94 -10.53 -13.40
C ALA A 51 -0.94 -11.56 -12.26
N GLU A 52 0.24 -11.99 -11.81
CA GLU A 52 0.38 -12.88 -10.66
C GLU A 52 -0.15 -12.24 -9.36
N MET A 53 0.20 -10.97 -9.11
CA MET A 53 -0.30 -10.25 -7.94
C MET A 53 -1.82 -10.06 -7.97
N ASP A 54 -2.41 -9.77 -9.12
CA ASP A 54 -3.87 -9.66 -9.28
C ASP A 54 -4.56 -11.01 -8.98
N ASP A 55 -4.02 -12.12 -9.47
CA ASP A 55 -4.51 -13.47 -9.19
C ASP A 55 -4.46 -13.78 -7.69
N LEU A 56 -3.31 -13.57 -7.05
CA LEU A 56 -3.13 -13.78 -5.62
C LEU A 56 -4.04 -12.87 -4.79
N TRP A 57 -4.22 -11.61 -5.18
CA TRP A 57 -5.14 -10.70 -4.50
C TRP A 57 -6.58 -11.17 -4.58
N THR A 58 -7.04 -11.65 -5.73
CA THR A 58 -8.41 -12.12 -5.89
C THR A 58 -8.63 -13.47 -5.23
N HIS A 59 -7.77 -14.45 -5.50
CA HIS A 59 -8.03 -15.86 -5.19
C HIS A 59 -7.39 -16.32 -3.88
N TYR A 60 -6.33 -15.68 -3.41
CA TYR A 60 -5.68 -16.02 -2.15
C TYR A 60 -6.02 -15.03 -1.03
N VAL A 61 -5.93 -13.72 -1.28
CA VAL A 61 -6.24 -12.69 -0.27
C VAL A 61 -7.74 -12.52 -0.06
N GLY A 62 -8.54 -12.64 -1.12
CA GLY A 62 -9.99 -12.39 -1.08
C GLY A 62 -10.38 -10.93 -1.34
N ARG A 63 -9.61 -10.22 -2.17
CA ARG A 63 -9.92 -8.84 -2.57
C ARG A 63 -10.96 -8.79 -3.69
N PRO A 64 -11.72 -7.67 -3.80
CA PRO A 64 -11.70 -6.49 -2.93
C PRO A 64 -12.42 -6.71 -1.60
N SER A 65 -11.85 -6.18 -0.51
CA SER A 65 -12.56 -6.13 0.78
C SER A 65 -13.80 -5.21 0.70
N PRO A 66 -14.93 -5.60 1.29
CA PRO A 66 -16.16 -4.82 1.18
C PRO A 66 -16.09 -3.50 1.97
N LEU A 67 -16.95 -2.54 1.59
CA LEU A 67 -17.20 -1.32 2.34
C LEU A 67 -18.55 -1.46 3.05
N TYR A 68 -18.54 -1.67 4.35
CA TYR A 68 -19.74 -1.94 5.15
C TYR A 68 -20.31 -0.65 5.74
N PHE A 69 -21.60 -0.40 5.56
CA PHE A 69 -22.30 0.70 6.23
C PHE A 69 -22.67 0.29 7.66
N ALA A 70 -22.13 1.01 8.65
CA ALA A 70 -22.34 0.71 10.07
C ALA A 70 -23.55 1.47 10.61
N GLU A 71 -24.76 1.00 10.29
CA GLU A 71 -26.05 1.61 10.65
C GLU A 71 -26.16 1.94 12.13
N ARG A 72 -25.92 0.96 13.01
CA ARG A 72 -26.04 1.14 14.47
C ARG A 72 -25.08 2.17 15.05
N LEU A 73 -23.87 2.28 14.49
CA LEU A 73 -22.90 3.29 14.91
C LEU A 73 -23.27 4.67 14.38
N THR A 74 -23.76 4.71 13.14
CA THR A 74 -24.27 5.94 12.53
C THR A 74 -25.43 6.51 13.35
N GLU A 75 -26.39 5.67 13.76
CA GLU A 75 -27.50 6.03 14.65
C GLU A 75 -26.99 6.48 16.03
N HIS A 76 -26.05 5.74 16.62
CA HIS A 76 -25.50 6.05 17.94
C HIS A 76 -24.86 7.44 18.00
N PHE A 77 -24.10 7.83 16.97
CA PHE A 77 -23.45 9.14 16.91
C PHE A 77 -24.33 10.26 16.33
N GLY A 78 -25.45 9.92 15.67
CA GLY A 78 -26.44 10.87 15.16
C GLY A 78 -25.91 11.88 14.12
N GLY A 79 -24.77 11.58 13.49
CA GLY A 79 -24.03 12.52 12.62
C GLY A 79 -23.78 11.97 11.22
N ALA A 80 -22.52 12.01 10.79
CA ALA A 80 -22.12 11.49 9.49
C ALA A 80 -22.34 9.97 9.38
N LYS A 81 -22.51 9.48 8.15
CA LYS A 81 -22.55 8.04 7.86
C LYS A 81 -21.19 7.40 8.14
N ILE A 82 -21.20 6.30 8.90
CA ILE A 82 -19.98 5.56 9.22
C ILE A 82 -19.87 4.34 8.32
N TYR A 83 -18.74 4.21 7.64
CA TYR A 83 -18.41 3.07 6.79
C TYR A 83 -17.10 2.41 7.24
N PHE A 84 -17.06 1.09 7.21
CA PHE A 84 -15.85 0.30 7.48
C PHE A 84 -15.33 -0.33 6.21
N LYS A 85 -14.06 -0.02 5.87
CA LYS A 85 -13.30 -0.76 4.86
C LYS A 85 -12.82 -2.05 5.51
N ARG A 86 -13.43 -3.18 5.13
CA ARG A 86 -13.37 -4.45 5.87
C ARG A 86 -12.08 -5.25 5.60
N ASP A 87 -10.91 -4.62 5.72
CA ASP A 87 -9.61 -5.28 5.46
C ASP A 87 -9.26 -6.38 6.47
N GLU A 88 -9.97 -6.47 7.59
CA GLU A 88 -9.89 -7.61 8.50
C GLU A 88 -10.49 -8.90 7.91
N LEU A 89 -11.19 -8.81 6.78
CA LEU A 89 -11.69 -9.98 6.03
C LEU A 89 -10.68 -10.53 5.03
N ASN A 90 -9.56 -9.84 4.80
CA ASN A 90 -8.48 -10.39 3.98
C ASN A 90 -7.94 -11.68 4.62
N HIS A 91 -7.40 -12.59 3.81
CA HIS A 91 -6.67 -13.75 4.32
C HIS A 91 -5.59 -13.29 5.32
N THR A 92 -5.38 -14.04 6.41
CA THR A 92 -4.61 -13.66 7.62
C THR A 92 -5.22 -12.59 8.53
N GLY A 93 -6.37 -11.99 8.18
CA GLY A 93 -7.16 -11.14 9.07
C GLY A 93 -6.72 -9.67 9.14
N SER A 94 -5.89 -9.18 8.22
CA SER A 94 -5.52 -7.76 8.18
C SER A 94 -5.03 -7.29 6.82
N HIS A 95 -4.83 -5.98 6.68
CA HIS A 95 -4.26 -5.38 5.47
C HIS A 95 -2.78 -5.74 5.22
N LYS A 96 -2.05 -6.31 6.20
CA LYS A 96 -0.60 -6.56 6.09
C LYS A 96 -0.24 -7.55 4.99
N ILE A 97 -1.12 -8.53 4.73
CA ILE A 97 -0.93 -9.53 3.68
C ILE A 97 -0.72 -8.91 2.29
N ASN A 98 -1.34 -7.76 2.02
CA ASN A 98 -1.19 -7.08 0.73
C ASN A 98 0.25 -6.69 0.46
N ASN A 99 0.96 -6.22 1.49
CA ASN A 99 2.37 -5.88 1.40
C ASN A 99 3.26 -7.12 1.43
N CYS A 100 2.98 -8.07 2.32
CA CYS A 100 3.79 -9.28 2.45
C CYS A 100 3.84 -10.08 1.14
N LEU A 101 2.72 -10.25 0.46
CA LEU A 101 2.69 -10.98 -0.82
C LEU A 101 3.51 -10.29 -1.91
N GLY A 102 3.53 -8.95 -1.96
CA GLY A 102 4.34 -8.24 -2.94
C GLY A 102 5.85 -8.23 -2.64
N GLN A 103 6.28 -8.76 -1.49
CA GLN A 103 7.68 -8.85 -1.08
C GLN A 103 8.24 -10.28 -1.08
N VAL A 104 7.38 -11.29 -1.24
CA VAL A 104 7.75 -12.71 -1.32
C VAL A 104 7.80 -13.12 -2.78
#